data_AF-A0A534AI36-F1
#
_entry.id   AF-A0A534AI36-F1
#
_cell.length_a   1.000
_cell.length_b   1.000
_cell.length_c   1.000
_cell.angle_alpha   90.00
_cell.angle_beta   90.00
_cell.angle_gamma   90.00
#
_symmetry.space_group_name_H-M   'P 1'
#
loop_
_entity.id
_entity.type
_entity.pdbx_description
1 polymer ?
#
loop_
_entity_poly.entity_id
_entity_poly.type
_entity_poly.pdbx_seq_one_letter_code
_entity_poly.pdbx_strand_id
1 'polypeptide(L)' 'MKKTRSQPVRRRGISRIDQPSTRTHGWWVRVNYQGRRDGSYGPRHQKFFGDATYGGKRHGLQAARAYLAAVGGGG' A
#
# COMPACT_ATOMS: atom_id res chain seq x y z
N MET A 1 -12.15 12.65 19.13
CA MET A 1 -10.68 12.75 19.00
C MET A 1 -10.17 11.64 18.08
N LYS A 2 -9.70 11.95 16.86
CA LYS A 2 -9.13 10.94 15.95
C LYS A 2 -7.61 11.00 16.11
N LYS A 3 -7.02 10.04 16.83
CA LYS A 3 -5.56 9.95 17.04
C LYS A 3 -4.85 9.84 15.69
N THR A 4 -4.24 10.92 15.23
CA THR A 4 -3.29 10.95 14.12
C THR A 4 -2.07 10.14 14.51
N ARG A 5 -2.11 8.83 14.23
CA ARG A 5 -0.95 7.94 14.39
C ARG A 5 0.20 8.53 13.57
N SER A 6 1.33 8.79 14.24
CA SER A 6 2.57 9.32 13.69
C SER A 6 2.85 8.71 12.33
N GLN A 7 2.87 9.55 11.29
CA GLN A 7 3.11 9.15 9.91
C GLN A 7 4.46 8.42 9.83
N PRO A 8 4.50 7.08 9.64
CA PRO A 8 5.76 6.40 9.43
C PRO A 8 6.36 6.94 8.13
N VAL A 9 7.66 7.27 8.17
CA VAL A 9 8.51 7.76 7.06
C VAL A 9 7.90 7.40 5.71
N ARG A 10 7.36 8.42 5.01
CA ARG A 10 6.51 8.26 3.81
C ARG A 10 7.26 7.51 2.70
N ARG A 11 7.16 6.19 2.68
CA ARG A 11 7.41 5.40 1.47
C ARG A 11 6.26 5.74 0.53
N ARG A 12 6.49 6.63 -0.44
CA ARG A 12 5.49 7.08 -1.44
C ARG A 12 4.71 5.85 -1.93
N GLY A 13 3.44 5.78 -1.55
CA GLY A 13 2.50 4.76 -2.01
C GLY A 13 2.60 3.36 -1.40
N ILE A 14 3.48 3.05 -0.43
CA ILE A 14 3.52 1.73 0.24
C ILE A 14 3.32 1.90 1.74
N SER A 15 2.33 1.21 2.30
CA SER A 15 2.02 1.20 3.74
C SER A 15 2.05 -0.22 4.29
N ARG A 16 2.57 -0.41 5.51
CA ARG A 16 2.48 -1.71 6.21
C ARG A 16 1.12 -1.82 6.89
N ILE A 17 0.45 -2.95 6.71
CA ILE A 17 -0.78 -3.31 7.42
C ILE A 17 -0.46 -4.44 8.39
N ASP A 18 -0.38 -4.12 9.68
CA ASP A 18 -0.34 -5.09 10.75
C ASP A 18 -1.64 -5.02 11.53
N GLN A 19 -2.58 -5.91 11.18
CA GLN A 19 -3.83 -6.11 11.90
C GLN A 19 -3.78 -7.43 12.66
N PRO A 20 -3.30 -7.43 13.92
CA PRO A 20 -3.18 -8.66 14.70
C PRO A 20 -4.53 -9.31 15.01
N SER A 21 -5.60 -8.51 15.17
CA SER A 21 -6.96 -9.01 15.44
C SER A 21 -7.53 -9.89 14.32
N THR A 22 -7.10 -9.66 13.08
CA THR A 22 -7.51 -10.44 11.90
C THR A 22 -6.36 -11.29 11.34
N ARG A 23 -5.24 -11.39 12.09
CA ARG A 23 -3.98 -12.03 11.66
C ARG A 23 -3.53 -11.60 10.25
N THR A 24 -3.91 -10.39 9.84
CA THR A 24 -3.63 -9.86 8.52
C THR A 24 -2.37 -9.02 8.60
N HIS A 25 -1.30 -9.60 8.08
CA HIS A 25 0.00 -8.96 7.96
C HIS A 25 0.32 -8.84 6.47
N GLY A 26 0.67 -7.66 6.01
CA GLY A 26 1.15 -7.43 4.66
C GLY A 26 1.49 -5.99 4.36
N TRP A 27 1.81 -5.74 3.10
CA TRP A 27 2.07 -4.42 2.55
C TRP A 27 0.96 -4.01 1.59
N TRP A 28 0.55 -2.76 1.67
CA TRP A 28 -0.49 -2.20 0.81
C TRP A 28 0.11 -1.11 -0.07
N VAL A 29 -0.11 -1.22 -1.38
CA VAL A 29 0.30 -0.20 -2.35
C VAL A 29 -0.92 0.62 -2.78
N ARG A 30 -0.79 1.96 -2.81
CA ARG A 30 -1.77 2.92 -3.37
C ARG A 30 -1.02 4.06 -4.06
N VAL A 31 -1.18 4.20 -5.37
CA VAL A 31 -0.53 5.27 -6.16
C VAL A 31 -1.42 5.81 -7.28
N ASN A 32 -0.94 6.88 -7.92
CA ASN A 32 -1.57 7.58 -9.03
C ASN A 32 -3.00 7.98 -8.66
N TYR A 33 -3.12 8.77 -7.59
CA TYR A 33 -4.41 9.28 -7.18
C TYR A 33 -4.94 10.24 -8.24
N GLN A 34 -6.17 10.03 -8.69
CA GLN A 34 -6.80 10.84 -9.70
C GLN A 34 -8.27 11.07 -9.37
N GLY A 35 -8.79 12.21 -9.81
CA GLY A 35 -10.22 12.46 -9.86
C GLY A 35 -10.87 11.54 -10.89
N ARG A 36 -11.97 10.90 -10.53
CA ARG A 36 -12.82 10.13 -11.42
C ARG A 36 -13.95 11.01 -11.93
N ARG A 37 -14.58 10.60 -13.02
CA ARG A 37 -15.69 11.35 -13.66
C ARG A 37 -16.91 11.51 -12.76
N ASP A 38 -17.07 10.64 -11.77
CA ASP A 38 -18.13 10.66 -10.75
C ASP A 38 -17.83 11.63 -9.58
N GLY A 39 -16.73 12.40 -9.66
CA GLY A 39 -16.30 13.32 -8.60
C GLY A 39 -15.54 12.65 -7.44
N SER A 40 -15.38 11.32 -7.46
CA SER A 40 -14.60 10.62 -6.44
C SER A 40 -13.09 10.76 -6.68
N TYR A 41 -12.32 10.86 -5.59
CA TYR A 41 -10.86 10.90 -5.65
C TYR A 41 -10.27 9.64 -5.04
N GLY A 42 -9.47 8.91 -5.80
CA GLY A 42 -8.91 7.64 -5.35
C GLY A 42 -7.66 7.21 -6.10
N PRO A 43 -6.92 6.24 -5.55
CA PRO A 43 -5.76 5.68 -6.22
C PRO A 43 -6.20 4.96 -7.50
N ARG A 44 -5.48 5.18 -8.60
CA ARG A 44 -5.66 4.43 -9.85
C ARG A 44 -5.11 3.01 -9.72
N HIS A 45 -4.02 2.84 -8.98
CA HIS A 45 -3.45 1.52 -8.72
C HIS A 45 -3.40 1.23 -7.23
N GLN A 46 -4.00 0.10 -6.84
CA GLN A 46 -3.94 -0.40 -5.48
C GLN A 46 -3.77 -1.92 -5.47
N LYS A 47 -2.93 -2.44 -4.56
CA LYS A 47 -2.75 -3.89 -4.38
C LYS A 47 -2.25 -4.22 -2.98
N PHE A 48 -2.71 -5.35 -2.43
CA PHE A 48 -2.25 -5.89 -1.16
C PHE A 48 -1.30 -7.07 -1.35
N PHE A 49 -0.23 -7.10 -0.55
CA PHE A 49 0.82 -8.09 -0.54
C PHE A 49 0.89 -8.69 0.85
N GLY A 50 0.09 -9.74 1.09
CA GLY A 50 0.03 -10.42 2.38
C GLY A 50 1.31 -11.20 2.68
N ASP A 51 1.84 -11.06 3.90
CA ASP A 51 3.02 -11.77 4.35
C ASP A 51 2.82 -13.29 4.26
N ALA A 52 1.62 -13.81 4.53
CA ALA A 52 1.32 -15.24 4.41
C ALA A 52 1.45 -15.76 2.96
N THR A 53 1.03 -14.96 1.97
CA THR A 53 1.05 -15.35 0.55
C THR A 53 2.42 -15.13 -0.09
N TYR A 54 3.14 -14.09 0.33
CA TYR A 54 4.39 -13.68 -0.30
C TYR A 54 5.63 -14.19 0.44
N GLY A 55 5.51 -15.01 1.48
CA GLY A 55 6.67 -15.59 2.17
C GLY A 55 7.30 -14.67 3.22
N GLY A 56 6.47 -13.86 3.88
CA GLY A 56 6.83 -13.02 5.02
C GLY A 56 7.08 -11.55 4.66
N LYS A 57 7.36 -10.76 5.71
CA LYS A 57 7.49 -9.30 5.64
C LYS A 57 8.47 -8.80 4.59
N ARG A 58 9.62 -9.47 4.42
CA ARG A 58 10.68 -9.05 3.49
C ARG A 58 10.27 -9.26 2.03
N HIS A 59 9.81 -10.46 1.71
CA HIS A 59 9.35 -10.80 0.37
C HIS A 59 8.08 -10.04 -0.02
N GLY A 60 7.14 -9.85 0.90
CA GLY A 60 5.97 -8.98 0.69
C GLY A 60 6.36 -7.53 0.39
N LEU A 61 7.39 -7.00 1.06
CA LEU A 61 7.90 -5.65 0.78
C LEU A 61 8.55 -5.59 -0.60
N GLN A 62 9.30 -6.62 -1.00
CA GLN A 62 9.94 -6.69 -2.30
C GLN A 62 8.90 -6.72 -3.42
N ALA A 63 7.86 -7.54 -3.28
CA ALA A 63 6.76 -7.61 -4.24
C ALA A 63 5.99 -6.27 -4.32
N ALA A 64 5.73 -5.62 -3.17
CA ALA A 64 5.09 -4.31 -3.14
C ALA A 64 5.94 -3.23 -3.85
N ARG A 65 7.27 -3.27 -3.68
CA ARG A 65 8.20 -2.36 -4.37
C ARG A 65 8.26 -2.62 -5.87
N ALA A 66 8.32 -3.89 -6.28
CA ALA A 66 8.33 -4.25 -7.69
C ALA A 66 7.03 -3.79 -8.38
N TYR A 67 5.88 -4.00 -7.72
CA TYR A 67 4.61 -3.48 -8.21
C TYR A 67 4.60 -1.96 -8.28
N LEU A 68 5.06 -1.27 -7.23
CA LEU A 68 5.18 0.19 -7.22
C LEU A 68 6.05 0.70 -8.38
N ALA A 69 7.18 0.06 -8.67
CA ALA A 69 8.03 0.45 -9.80
C ALA A 69 7.31 0.25 -11.14
N ALA A 70 6.61 -0.86 -11.31
CA ALA A 70 5.84 -1.16 -12.51
C ALA A 70 4.68 -0.17 -12.74
N VAL A 71 4.00 0.29 -11.68
CA VAL A 71 2.83 1.18 -11.81
C VAL A 71 3.15 2.68 -11.60
N GLY A 72 4.28 2.98 -10.96
CA GLY A 72 4.70 4.33 -10.57
C GLY A 72 5.76 4.95 -11.47
N GLY A 73 6.30 4.21 -12.44
CA GLY A 73 7.27 4.69 -13.43
C GLY A 73 6.69 5.61 -14.53
N GLY A 74 5.42 5.99 -14.44
CA GLY A 74 4.83 7.02 -15.29
C GLY A 74 4.84 8.36 -14.57
N GLY A 75 6.01 8.99 -14.49
CA GLY A 75 6.20 10.36 -14.02
C GLY A 75 6.90 11.16 -15.10
#